data_AF-A0AAP6EI04-F1
#
_entry.id   AF-A0AAP6EI04-F1
#
_cell.length_a   1.000
_cell.length_b   1.000
_cell.length_c   1.000
_cell.angle_alpha   90.00
_cell.angle_beta   90.00
_cell.angle_gamma   90.00
#
_symmetry.space_group_name_H-M   'P 1'
#
loop_
_entity.id
_entity.type
_entity.pdbx_description
1 polymer ?
#
loop_
_entity_poly.entity_id
_entity_poly.type
_entity_poly.pdbx_seq_one_letter_code
_entity_poly.pdbx_strand_id
1 'polypeptide(L)'
;MTRRLIMSMLAAVTAAVLPLTATTTATATPSAPATSGTAPRLAAAPPEFGSDWHDPLTAAPPVPRPNAESCEVTVAQAQFRDFTPYRGTYTPPPACGDTWSKVVLRMDGKVKGRQYDRLGYLHIGGVEIFRTSTPQPSPDGIEWSVEKDVTRYTDTLRRAQDVEMLIGNVVDDMYTGVLDVKVTLTFYEAPEPKPAGTKPYPAGSLENTENAENTVPDKVLTLTPDHTLTTPRNSERILAEVYATGSGGGCEEYWYLSVPTPAPYSCQTPGGPYREVQITVDGQLAGIATPFPTVWTGGWSNPFLWYVVPGPRAFDIKPIAYDLTPFAGVLNDGRPHRVEVSVVGVPEGQTGWSAPVNVLVWQDAGKKQVTGRVTAHREGAPANSSTYTPGTEHRVGTKAAHSLTVTGYADTSHGRVTTTVTRSLAHTSTHRWTEGEKLDALAGVWTDDETVTVNRHATRAHRTYTMDGTTTIGADDRLRTVMTLADRATVSDTRGRWSRLDDTYAGDATYTVGVPRDQRHGVATTTERYRLTGSRGCYDRTVTAVQGMLTEDRNAC
;
A
#
# COMPACT_ATOMS: atom_id res chain seq x y z
N MET A 1 -33.78 22.31 9.90
CA MET A 1 -33.44 21.00 9.32
C MET A 1 -32.11 21.13 8.59
N THR A 2 -31.03 21.00 9.36
CA THR A 2 -29.65 21.26 8.95
C THR A 2 -29.14 20.05 8.18
N ARG A 3 -28.85 20.22 6.89
CA ARG A 3 -28.22 19.19 6.06
C ARG A 3 -26.81 18.95 6.60
N ARG A 4 -26.54 17.71 7.06
CA ARG A 4 -25.19 17.22 7.32
C ARG A 4 -24.44 17.21 5.99
N LEU A 5 -23.64 18.23 5.75
CA LEU A 5 -22.68 18.32 4.65
C LEU A 5 -21.35 17.81 5.20
N ILE A 6 -21.17 16.50 5.21
CA ILE A 6 -19.89 15.75 5.19
C ILE A 6 -20.29 14.27 5.33
N MET A 7 -19.85 13.45 4.37
CA MET A 7 -20.06 12.00 4.20
C MET A 7 -21.49 11.51 3.83
N SER A 8 -21.68 11.25 2.53
CA SER A 8 -22.62 10.27 1.93
C SER A 8 -22.16 10.10 0.46
N MET A 9 -21.60 9.00 -0.06
CA MET A 9 -22.00 7.58 -0.18
C MET A 9 -23.30 7.28 -0.96
N LEU A 10 -23.10 6.58 -2.09
CA LEU A 10 -23.96 5.65 -2.88
C LEU A 10 -25.20 6.08 -3.71
N ALA A 11 -25.05 5.83 -5.03
CA ALA A 11 -25.85 5.04 -6.01
C ALA A 11 -27.39 5.15 -6.14
N ALA A 12 -27.88 5.37 -7.39
CA ALA A 12 -29.04 4.67 -8.01
C ALA A 12 -29.21 5.00 -9.52
N VAL A 13 -29.81 4.04 -10.24
CA VAL A 13 -29.87 3.74 -11.69
C VAL A 13 -31.06 4.39 -12.43
N THR A 14 -30.95 4.73 -13.74
CA THR A 14 -31.85 4.30 -14.85
C THR A 14 -31.50 4.91 -16.22
N ALA A 15 -31.88 4.19 -17.28
CA ALA A 15 -31.32 4.20 -18.64
C ALA A 15 -32.00 5.12 -19.66
N ALA A 16 -31.28 5.51 -20.71
CA ALA A 16 -31.81 5.69 -22.07
C ALA A 16 -30.71 5.58 -23.14
N VAL A 17 -30.99 4.79 -24.18
CA VAL A 17 -30.14 4.43 -25.32
C VAL A 17 -30.46 5.33 -26.52
N LEU A 18 -29.46 5.80 -27.29
CA LEU A 18 -29.49 5.97 -28.76
C LEU A 18 -28.10 6.46 -29.31
N PRO A 19 -27.79 6.27 -30.61
CA PRO A 19 -26.46 5.87 -31.08
C PRO A 19 -25.55 6.99 -31.60
N LEU A 20 -24.25 6.67 -31.63
CA LEU A 20 -23.19 7.41 -32.34
C LEU A 20 -23.31 7.28 -33.86
N THR A 21 -22.98 8.36 -34.57
CA THR A 21 -22.41 8.31 -35.92
C THR A 21 -20.97 8.76 -35.88
N ALA A 22 -20.07 7.88 -36.30
CA ALA A 22 -18.64 8.13 -36.45
C ALA A 22 -18.34 8.81 -37.79
N THR A 23 -17.37 9.73 -37.79
CA THR A 23 -16.63 10.12 -39.00
C THR A 23 -15.15 10.15 -38.68
N THR A 24 -14.45 9.20 -39.30
CA THR A 24 -13.00 9.09 -39.39
C THR A 24 -12.42 10.14 -40.31
N THR A 25 -11.37 10.84 -39.89
CA THR A 25 -10.39 11.43 -40.82
C THR A 25 -8.99 11.23 -40.27
N ALA A 26 -8.23 10.42 -41.00
CA ALA A 26 -6.80 10.23 -40.82
C ALA A 26 -6.05 11.45 -41.37
N THR A 27 -5.07 11.95 -40.62
CA THR A 27 -4.04 12.85 -41.16
C THR A 27 -2.68 12.54 -40.55
N ALA A 28 -1.69 12.51 -41.45
CA ALA A 28 -0.35 11.99 -41.29
C ALA A 28 0.55 12.81 -40.34
N THR A 29 1.45 12.08 -39.67
CA THR A 29 2.58 12.59 -38.89
C THR A 29 3.73 13.07 -39.79
N PRO A 30 4.30 14.26 -39.54
CA PRO A 30 5.66 14.58 -39.92
C PRO A 30 6.61 14.48 -38.72
N SER A 31 7.68 13.71 -38.91
CA SER A 31 8.85 13.60 -38.04
C SER A 31 9.63 14.92 -37.97
N ALA A 32 9.97 15.38 -36.76
CA ALA A 32 10.86 16.52 -36.52
C ALA A 32 12.17 16.07 -35.84
N PRO A 33 13.31 16.74 -36.13
CA PRO A 33 14.64 16.31 -35.73
C PRO A 33 15.02 16.70 -34.29
N ALA A 34 15.98 15.96 -33.73
CA ALA A 34 16.51 16.12 -32.39
C ALA A 34 17.23 17.47 -32.19
N THR A 35 16.79 18.24 -31.19
CA THR A 35 17.50 19.40 -30.65
C THR A 35 18.02 19.12 -29.25
N SER A 36 19.32 19.38 -29.07
CA SER A 36 20.10 19.31 -27.84
C SER A 36 19.43 20.01 -26.65
N GLY A 37 19.30 19.25 -25.54
CA GLY A 37 18.55 19.62 -24.35
C GLY A 37 19.15 20.79 -23.55
N THR A 38 18.35 21.86 -23.43
CA THR A 38 18.38 22.76 -22.27
C THR A 38 17.38 22.18 -21.27
N ALA A 39 17.73 22.03 -19.99
CA ALA A 39 16.79 21.54 -18.99
C ALA A 39 15.50 22.40 -19.04
N PRO A 40 14.30 21.80 -19.15
CA PRO A 40 13.07 22.57 -19.27
C PRO A 40 12.90 23.42 -18.03
N ARG A 41 12.79 24.74 -18.24
CA ARG A 41 12.45 25.70 -17.18
C ARG A 41 11.01 25.40 -16.78
N LEU A 42 10.79 24.85 -15.58
CA LEU A 42 9.44 24.57 -15.07
C LEU A 42 8.61 25.87 -15.15
N ALA A 43 7.44 25.79 -15.77
CA ALA A 43 6.57 26.94 -15.97
C ALA A 43 6.14 27.54 -14.62
N ALA A 44 5.91 28.85 -14.57
CA ALA A 44 5.34 29.48 -13.39
C ALA A 44 3.94 28.89 -13.13
N ALA A 45 3.66 28.50 -11.88
CA ALA A 45 2.36 27.96 -11.50
C ALA A 45 1.25 29.00 -11.74
N PRO A 46 0.04 28.57 -12.18
CA PRO A 46 -1.11 29.46 -12.31
C PRO A 46 -1.53 29.99 -10.92
N PRO A 47 -2.43 31.00 -10.87
CA PRO A 47 -2.94 31.50 -9.59
C PRO A 47 -3.76 30.45 -8.82
N GLU A 48 -4.48 29.58 -9.52
CA GLU A 48 -5.32 28.50 -8.98
C GLU A 48 -5.40 27.31 -9.95
N PHE A 49 -5.95 26.18 -9.49
CA PHE A 49 -6.18 25.01 -10.33
C PHE A 49 -7.14 25.33 -11.47
N GLY A 50 -6.77 24.92 -12.69
CA GLY A 50 -7.60 25.03 -13.88
C GLY A 50 -8.39 23.76 -14.20
N SER A 51 -8.70 23.57 -15.49
CA SER A 51 -9.28 22.32 -16.03
C SER A 51 -8.27 21.18 -16.15
N ASP A 52 -6.98 21.48 -15.98
CA ASP A 52 -5.90 20.52 -16.11
C ASP A 52 -4.83 20.69 -15.03
N TRP A 53 -4.07 19.62 -14.79
CA TRP A 53 -2.90 19.58 -13.91
C TRP A 53 -1.95 18.47 -14.36
N HIS A 54 -0.68 18.54 -13.95
CA HIS A 54 0.29 17.52 -14.31
C HIS A 54 -0.11 16.13 -13.79
N ASP A 55 0.29 15.13 -14.56
CA ASP A 55 0.24 13.73 -14.19
C ASP A 55 0.80 13.48 -12.78
N PRO A 56 0.13 12.64 -11.98
CA PRO A 56 0.60 12.31 -10.64
C PRO A 56 2.01 11.73 -10.61
N LEU A 57 2.81 12.16 -9.64
CA LEU A 57 4.20 11.77 -9.47
C LEU A 57 4.54 11.56 -7.99
N THR A 58 5.24 10.47 -7.69
CA THR A 58 5.80 10.19 -6.36
C THR A 58 7.30 10.46 -6.31
N ALA A 59 7.81 10.83 -5.13
CA ALA A 59 9.24 10.96 -4.87
C ALA A 59 9.94 9.62 -4.62
N ALA A 60 9.20 8.51 -4.47
CA ALA A 60 9.77 7.17 -4.31
C ALA A 60 10.77 6.79 -5.43
N PRO A 61 11.82 6.01 -5.11
CA PRO A 61 12.83 5.60 -6.07
C PRO A 61 12.24 4.69 -7.15
N PRO A 62 12.73 4.78 -8.39
CA PRO A 62 12.35 3.84 -9.44
C PRO A 62 12.78 2.41 -9.05
N VAL A 63 12.04 1.41 -9.54
CA VAL A 63 12.43 0.01 -9.32
C VAL A 63 13.74 -0.27 -10.06
N PRO A 64 14.81 -0.73 -9.38
CA PRO A 64 16.07 -1.03 -10.05
C PRO A 64 15.92 -2.13 -11.09
N ARG A 65 16.46 -1.89 -12.29
CA ARG A 65 16.42 -2.81 -13.44
C ARG A 65 17.84 -3.30 -13.75
N PRO A 66 18.08 -4.63 -13.81
CA PRO A 66 19.35 -5.16 -14.29
C PRO A 66 19.61 -4.71 -15.73
N ASN A 67 20.88 -4.50 -16.07
CA ASN A 67 21.32 -4.42 -17.46
C ASN A 67 21.44 -5.86 -18.01
N ALA A 68 20.31 -6.45 -18.37
CA ALA A 68 20.19 -7.82 -18.87
C ALA A 68 19.14 -7.87 -19.98
N GLU A 69 19.17 -8.94 -20.79
CA GLU A 69 18.07 -9.23 -21.71
C GLU A 69 16.76 -9.38 -20.95
N SER A 70 15.65 -9.00 -21.59
CA SER A 70 14.35 -9.02 -20.94
C SER A 70 13.20 -9.30 -21.90
N CYS A 71 12.13 -9.88 -21.34
CA CYS A 71 10.87 -10.13 -22.04
C CYS A 71 9.76 -9.38 -21.33
N GLU A 72 8.87 -8.78 -22.10
CA GLU A 72 7.66 -8.14 -21.58
C GLU A 72 6.42 -8.97 -21.91
N VAL A 73 5.51 -9.10 -20.94
CA VAL A 73 4.18 -9.69 -21.13
C VAL A 73 3.13 -8.72 -20.58
N THR A 74 2.08 -8.45 -21.36
CA THR A 74 0.89 -7.74 -20.85
C THR A 74 0.00 -8.75 -20.12
N VAL A 75 -0.27 -8.51 -18.83
CA VAL A 75 -1.06 -9.41 -17.98
C VAL A 75 -2.50 -8.95 -17.81
N ALA A 76 -2.76 -7.65 -17.94
CA ALA A 76 -4.09 -7.09 -17.95
C ALA A 76 -4.13 -5.84 -18.83
N GLN A 77 -5.21 -5.67 -19.57
CA GLN A 77 -5.53 -4.41 -20.26
C GLN A 77 -7.05 -4.26 -20.30
N ALA A 78 -7.57 -3.26 -19.59
CA ALA A 78 -9.01 -3.14 -19.37
C ALA A 78 -9.44 -1.70 -19.10
N GLN A 79 -10.70 -1.42 -19.42
CA GLN A 79 -11.39 -0.21 -19.00
C GLN A 79 -12.35 -0.55 -17.86
N PHE A 80 -12.12 -0.01 -16.67
CA PHE A 80 -12.97 -0.23 -15.51
C PHE A 80 -14.06 0.82 -15.43
N ARG A 81 -15.31 0.38 -15.57
CA ARG A 81 -16.53 1.22 -15.55
C ARG A 81 -17.44 0.93 -14.37
N ASP A 82 -17.37 -0.30 -13.86
CA ASP A 82 -18.18 -0.82 -12.76
C ASP A 82 -17.35 -1.76 -11.87
N PHE A 83 -18.00 -2.66 -11.15
CA PHE A 83 -17.37 -3.64 -10.26
C PHE A 83 -17.09 -4.99 -10.93
N THR A 84 -17.16 -5.06 -12.26
CA THR A 84 -16.83 -6.28 -13.02
C THR A 84 -15.32 -6.44 -13.12
N PRO A 85 -14.74 -7.55 -12.62
CA PRO A 85 -13.30 -7.78 -12.74
C PRO A 85 -12.91 -8.11 -14.18
N TYR A 86 -11.73 -7.64 -14.59
CA TYR A 86 -11.02 -8.21 -15.73
C TYR A 86 -10.62 -9.64 -15.37
N ARG A 87 -10.90 -10.58 -16.28
CA ARG A 87 -10.46 -11.98 -16.20
C ARG A 87 -9.66 -12.31 -17.45
N GLY A 88 -8.47 -12.85 -17.26
CA GLY A 88 -7.57 -13.23 -18.33
C GLY A 88 -6.69 -14.41 -17.92
N THR A 89 -5.69 -14.70 -18.74
CA THR A 89 -4.69 -15.72 -18.47
C THR A 89 -3.31 -15.15 -18.74
N TYR A 90 -2.35 -15.52 -17.91
CA TYR A 90 -0.93 -15.23 -18.08
C TYR A 90 -0.19 -16.53 -18.41
N THR A 91 0.79 -16.43 -19.31
CA THR A 91 1.77 -17.49 -19.56
C THR A 91 3.17 -16.89 -19.55
N PRO A 92 4.16 -17.55 -18.92
CA PRO A 92 5.53 -17.04 -18.91
C PRO A 92 6.09 -16.90 -20.34
N PRO A 93 6.86 -15.84 -20.63
CA PRO A 93 7.38 -15.59 -21.97
C PRO A 93 8.41 -16.69 -22.33
N PRO A 94 8.19 -17.51 -23.38
CA PRO A 94 9.07 -18.63 -23.70
C PRO A 94 10.52 -18.21 -23.98
N ALA A 95 10.71 -17.00 -24.53
CA ALA A 95 12.00 -16.47 -24.91
C ALA A 95 12.93 -16.21 -23.71
N CYS A 96 12.40 -15.95 -22.51
CA CYS A 96 13.20 -15.67 -21.31
C CYS A 96 13.37 -16.88 -20.38
N GLY A 97 13.04 -18.09 -20.87
CA GLY A 97 13.07 -19.31 -20.07
C GLY A 97 12.25 -19.19 -18.78
N ASP A 98 12.66 -19.92 -17.74
CA ASP A 98 12.02 -19.89 -16.44
C ASP A 98 12.92 -19.28 -15.34
N THR A 99 14.19 -18.96 -15.63
CA THR A 99 15.14 -18.41 -14.66
C THR A 99 15.36 -16.91 -14.83
N TRP A 100 14.85 -16.12 -13.89
CA TRP A 100 14.94 -14.67 -13.91
C TRP A 100 15.66 -14.12 -12.68
N SER A 101 16.45 -13.06 -12.87
CA SER A 101 17.07 -12.34 -11.76
C SER A 101 16.15 -11.27 -11.16
N LYS A 102 15.21 -10.77 -11.95
CA LYS A 102 14.27 -9.72 -11.57
C LYS A 102 12.99 -9.84 -12.39
N VAL A 103 11.85 -9.58 -11.76
CA VAL A 103 10.57 -9.33 -12.44
C VAL A 103 9.99 -8.01 -11.95
N VAL A 104 9.72 -7.11 -12.88
CA VAL A 104 9.15 -5.78 -12.59
C VAL A 104 7.73 -5.72 -13.15
N LEU A 105 6.77 -5.42 -12.28
CA LEU A 105 5.42 -5.04 -12.69
C LEU A 105 5.39 -3.55 -12.99
N ARG A 106 4.75 -3.17 -14.10
CA ARG A 106 4.39 -1.80 -14.42
C ARG A 106 2.89 -1.71 -14.69
N MET A 107 2.20 -0.83 -13.98
CA MET A 107 0.84 -0.41 -14.30
C MET A 107 0.89 0.98 -14.93
N ASP A 108 0.29 1.15 -16.10
CA ASP A 108 0.01 2.43 -16.74
C ASP A 108 -1.50 2.68 -16.70
N GLY A 109 -1.91 3.88 -16.30
CA GLY A 109 -3.30 4.28 -16.20
C GLY A 109 -3.59 5.59 -16.91
N LYS A 110 -4.81 5.74 -17.43
CA LYS A 110 -5.34 6.98 -17.99
C LYS A 110 -6.77 7.19 -17.52
N VAL A 111 -7.12 8.42 -17.14
CA VAL A 111 -8.50 8.78 -16.78
C VAL A 111 -8.72 10.27 -16.98
N LYS A 112 -9.92 10.64 -17.42
CA LYS A 112 -10.33 12.04 -17.62
C LYS A 112 -11.73 12.30 -17.12
N GLY A 113 -12.05 13.57 -16.87
CA GLY A 113 -13.39 13.99 -16.44
C GLY A 113 -13.54 14.02 -14.92
N ARG A 114 -14.62 13.43 -14.41
CA ARG A 114 -14.91 13.42 -12.97
C ARG A 114 -14.90 12.00 -12.43
N GLN A 115 -14.02 11.74 -11.47
CA GLN A 115 -13.96 10.47 -10.76
C GLN A 115 -13.34 10.65 -9.38
N TYR A 116 -13.74 9.80 -8.43
CA TYR A 116 -13.03 9.65 -7.17
C TYR A 116 -11.96 8.57 -7.26
N ASP A 117 -11.07 8.56 -6.29
CA ASP A 117 -10.06 7.53 -6.16
C ASP A 117 -10.70 6.17 -5.91
N ARG A 118 -10.17 5.14 -6.58
CA ARG A 118 -10.67 3.77 -6.52
C ARG A 118 -9.58 2.84 -6.05
N LEU A 119 -9.93 1.93 -5.15
CA LEU A 119 -9.02 0.85 -4.78
C LEU A 119 -9.03 -0.23 -5.86
N GLY A 120 -7.85 -0.77 -6.13
CA GLY A 120 -7.64 -1.82 -7.10
C GLY A 120 -6.69 -2.89 -6.61
N TYR A 121 -6.81 -4.08 -7.21
CA TYR A 121 -5.89 -5.19 -7.00
C TYR A 121 -5.62 -5.93 -8.32
N LEU A 122 -4.49 -6.65 -8.36
CA LEU A 122 -4.16 -7.61 -9.39
C LEU A 122 -3.73 -8.93 -8.73
N HIS A 123 -4.43 -9.99 -9.10
CA HIS A 123 -4.14 -11.36 -8.72
C HIS A 123 -3.63 -12.16 -9.92
N ILE A 124 -2.60 -12.97 -9.70
CA ILE A 124 -2.14 -13.99 -10.65
C ILE A 124 -2.14 -15.32 -9.92
N GLY A 125 -2.93 -16.29 -10.38
CA GLY A 125 -3.10 -17.58 -9.69
C GLY A 125 -3.64 -17.44 -8.25
N GLY A 126 -4.46 -16.41 -8.00
CA GLY A 126 -4.97 -16.05 -6.67
C GLY A 126 -4.00 -15.29 -5.76
N VAL A 127 -2.72 -15.15 -6.13
CA VAL A 127 -1.72 -14.40 -5.35
C VAL A 127 -1.88 -12.90 -5.60
N GLU A 128 -2.03 -12.10 -4.53
CA GLU A 128 -2.10 -10.64 -4.66
C GLU A 128 -0.71 -10.06 -4.87
N ILE A 129 -0.36 -9.77 -6.12
CA ILE A 129 0.96 -9.23 -6.47
C ILE A 129 1.00 -7.70 -6.44
N PHE A 130 -0.17 -7.05 -6.55
CA PHE A 130 -0.30 -5.61 -6.57
C PHE A 130 -1.66 -5.15 -6.03
N ARG A 131 -1.64 -4.06 -5.25
CA ARG A 131 -2.80 -3.35 -4.74
C ARG A 131 -2.50 -1.84 -4.74
N THR A 132 -3.50 -1.04 -5.10
CA THR A 132 -3.33 0.39 -5.41
C THR A 132 -4.58 1.21 -5.09
N SER A 133 -4.43 2.53 -4.97
CA SER A 133 -5.49 3.54 -5.07
C SER A 133 -5.23 4.37 -6.33
N THR A 134 -6.24 4.60 -7.18
CA THR A 134 -6.10 5.43 -8.38
C THR A 134 -6.10 6.92 -8.03
N PRO A 135 -5.43 7.78 -8.81
CA PRO A 135 -5.59 9.23 -8.68
C PRO A 135 -7.00 9.71 -9.05
N GLN A 136 -7.37 10.89 -8.57
CA GLN A 136 -8.53 11.62 -9.08
C GLN A 136 -8.14 12.47 -10.32
N PRO A 137 -8.88 12.37 -11.43
CA PRO A 137 -8.50 12.99 -12.70
C PRO A 137 -8.81 14.48 -12.79
N SER A 138 -8.06 15.14 -13.69
CA SER A 138 -8.44 16.43 -14.26
C SER A 138 -9.61 16.28 -15.24
N PRO A 139 -10.42 17.33 -15.41
CA PRO A 139 -11.37 17.40 -16.51
C PRO A 139 -10.77 17.01 -17.87
N ASP A 140 -9.57 17.51 -18.17
CA ASP A 140 -8.89 17.31 -19.47
C ASP A 140 -8.21 15.93 -19.58
N GLY A 141 -7.80 15.34 -18.45
CA GLY A 141 -7.27 14.00 -18.32
C GLY A 141 -5.87 13.95 -17.72
N ILE A 142 -5.58 12.83 -17.08
CA ILE A 142 -4.24 12.52 -16.54
C ILE A 142 -3.82 11.12 -17.00
N GLU A 143 -2.52 10.92 -17.03
CA GLU A 143 -1.87 9.63 -17.11
C GLU A 143 -1.05 9.39 -15.84
N TRP A 144 -0.85 8.14 -15.44
CA TRP A 144 0.06 7.82 -14.33
C TRP A 144 0.67 6.45 -14.52
N SER A 145 1.78 6.20 -13.83
CA SER A 145 2.40 4.89 -13.81
C SER A 145 2.90 4.49 -12.43
N VAL A 146 2.85 3.20 -12.14
CA VAL A 146 3.33 2.60 -10.89
C VAL A 146 4.19 1.39 -11.23
N GLU A 147 5.35 1.28 -10.59
CA GLU A 147 6.24 0.15 -10.75
C GLU A 147 6.44 -0.59 -9.43
N LYS A 148 6.52 -1.92 -9.50
CA LYS A 148 6.75 -2.77 -8.33
C LYS A 148 7.69 -3.92 -8.66
N ASP A 149 8.63 -4.19 -7.76
CA ASP A 149 9.39 -5.43 -7.78
C ASP A 149 8.49 -6.59 -7.34
N VAL A 150 8.23 -7.51 -8.26
CA VAL A 150 7.41 -8.71 -8.03
C VAL A 150 8.24 -9.99 -8.14
N THR A 151 9.57 -9.89 -8.13
CA THR A 151 10.51 -11.02 -8.27
C THR A 151 10.24 -12.14 -7.26
N ARG A 152 9.82 -11.79 -6.04
CA ARG A 152 9.48 -12.77 -5.00
C ARG A 152 8.30 -13.69 -5.35
N TYR A 153 7.47 -13.32 -6.32
CA TYR A 153 6.35 -14.14 -6.78
C TYR A 153 6.72 -15.09 -7.93
N THR A 154 8.02 -15.30 -8.17
CA THR A 154 8.54 -16.12 -9.28
C THR A 154 7.97 -17.55 -9.31
N ASP A 155 7.73 -18.24 -8.18
CA ASP A 155 7.11 -19.59 -8.21
C ASP A 155 5.73 -19.59 -8.87
N THR A 156 4.93 -18.55 -8.63
CA THR A 156 3.63 -18.32 -9.29
C THR A 156 3.81 -18.02 -10.78
N LEU A 157 4.77 -17.14 -11.10
CA LEU A 157 5.00 -16.62 -12.46
C LEU A 157 5.67 -17.63 -13.40
N ARG A 158 6.30 -18.70 -12.90
CA ARG A 158 6.88 -19.77 -13.74
C ARG A 158 5.86 -20.64 -14.48
N ARG A 159 4.57 -20.41 -14.27
CA ARG A 159 3.49 -21.27 -14.78
C ARG A 159 2.43 -20.43 -15.43
N ALA A 160 1.66 -21.06 -16.32
CA ALA A 160 0.41 -20.46 -16.77
C ALA A 160 -0.53 -20.30 -15.56
N GLN A 161 -1.18 -19.14 -15.47
CA GLN A 161 -2.05 -18.78 -14.35
C GLN A 161 -3.25 -17.98 -14.84
N ASP A 162 -4.35 -18.08 -14.12
CA ASP A 162 -5.46 -17.13 -14.27
C ASP A 162 -5.05 -15.75 -13.74
N VAL A 163 -5.55 -14.71 -14.40
CA VAL A 163 -5.38 -13.32 -13.98
C VAL A 163 -6.74 -12.75 -13.63
N GLU A 164 -6.83 -12.13 -12.47
CA GLU A 164 -7.97 -11.31 -12.08
C GLU A 164 -7.47 -9.92 -11.70
N MET A 165 -8.07 -8.89 -12.27
CA MET A 165 -7.81 -7.51 -11.90
C MET A 165 -9.12 -6.79 -11.71
N LEU A 166 -9.25 -6.03 -10.63
CA LEU A 166 -10.40 -5.16 -10.42
C LEU A 166 -9.92 -3.82 -9.92
N ILE A 167 -10.45 -2.76 -10.54
CA ILE A 167 -10.53 -1.44 -9.95
C ILE A 167 -12.01 -1.07 -9.92
N GLY A 168 -12.66 -1.24 -8.77
CA GLY A 168 -14.11 -1.07 -8.67
C GLY A 168 -14.51 0.37 -8.94
N ASN A 169 -15.27 0.61 -10.01
CA ASN A 169 -15.61 1.96 -10.46
C ASN A 169 -17.14 2.19 -10.47
N VAL A 170 -17.53 3.46 -10.61
CA VAL A 170 -18.91 3.85 -10.92
C VAL A 170 -18.83 4.92 -11.99
N VAL A 171 -19.48 4.66 -13.13
CA VAL A 171 -19.57 5.61 -14.24
C VAL A 171 -21.02 5.95 -14.53
N ASP A 172 -21.37 7.23 -14.41
CA ASP A 172 -22.70 7.79 -14.63
C ASP A 172 -22.61 9.27 -15.10
N ASP A 173 -23.74 9.98 -15.12
CA ASP A 173 -23.80 11.39 -15.54
C ASP A 173 -22.97 12.33 -14.65
N MET A 174 -22.69 11.93 -13.41
CA MET A 174 -21.90 12.67 -12.44
C MET A 174 -20.43 12.23 -12.46
N TYR A 175 -20.17 10.93 -12.45
CA TYR A 175 -18.85 10.31 -12.46
C TYR A 175 -18.51 9.82 -13.86
N THR A 176 -17.91 10.67 -14.67
CA THR A 176 -17.67 10.39 -16.10
C THR A 176 -16.35 9.67 -16.38
N GLY A 177 -15.46 9.56 -15.38
CA GLY A 177 -14.12 9.00 -15.57
C GLY A 177 -14.09 7.49 -15.63
N VAL A 178 -13.78 6.97 -16.81
CA VAL A 178 -13.44 5.56 -17.07
C VAL A 178 -11.95 5.37 -16.85
N LEU A 179 -11.59 4.39 -16.01
CA LEU A 179 -10.19 4.06 -15.72
C LEU A 179 -9.67 3.10 -16.79
N ASP A 180 -8.83 3.58 -17.70
CA ASP A 180 -8.17 2.77 -18.72
C ASP A 180 -6.79 2.36 -18.21
N VAL A 181 -6.57 1.05 -18.05
CA VAL A 181 -5.38 0.52 -17.38
C VAL A 181 -4.76 -0.60 -18.18
N LYS A 182 -3.43 -0.56 -18.28
CA LYS A 182 -2.59 -1.63 -18.81
C LYS A 182 -1.55 -2.04 -17.75
N VAL A 183 -1.40 -3.34 -17.52
CA VAL A 183 -0.36 -3.89 -16.65
C VAL A 183 0.56 -4.81 -17.44
N THR A 184 1.86 -4.58 -17.32
CA THR A 184 2.90 -5.41 -17.90
C THR A 184 3.82 -6.00 -16.83
N LEU A 185 4.38 -7.16 -17.12
CA LEU A 185 5.48 -7.78 -16.39
C LEU A 185 6.71 -7.81 -17.29
N THR A 186 7.82 -7.24 -16.84
CA THR A 186 9.13 -7.33 -17.49
C THR A 186 10.02 -8.31 -16.73
N PHE A 187 10.40 -9.40 -17.38
CA PHE A 187 11.27 -10.46 -16.87
C PHE A 187 12.70 -10.18 -17.32
N TYR A 188 13.62 -10.00 -16.38
CA TYR A 188 15.04 -9.81 -16.68
C TYR A 188 15.78 -11.12 -16.45
N GLU A 189 16.53 -11.53 -17.47
CA GLU A 189 17.30 -12.77 -17.41
C GLU A 189 18.31 -12.76 -16.25
N ALA A 190 18.56 -13.94 -15.71
CA ALA A 190 19.71 -14.13 -14.85
C ALA A 190 20.98 -14.20 -15.73
N PRO A 191 22.05 -13.44 -15.44
CA PRO A 191 23.35 -13.70 -16.03
C PRO A 191 23.72 -15.19 -15.87
N GLU A 192 24.48 -15.75 -16.83
CA GLU A 192 24.78 -17.19 -16.91
C GLU A 192 25.02 -17.85 -15.55
N PRO A 193 24.52 -19.08 -15.34
CA PRO A 193 24.52 -19.73 -14.05
C PRO A 193 25.95 -19.86 -13.51
N LYS A 194 26.21 -19.16 -12.40
CA LYS A 194 27.34 -19.51 -11.53
C LYS A 194 27.10 -20.93 -10.99
N PRO A 195 28.17 -21.73 -10.80
CA PRO A 195 28.07 -23.16 -10.45
C PRO A 195 27.12 -23.46 -9.29
N ALA A 196 26.58 -24.68 -9.30
CA ALA A 196 25.65 -25.19 -8.29
C ALA A 196 26.16 -24.89 -6.86
N GLY A 197 25.37 -24.16 -6.08
CA GLY A 197 25.75 -23.64 -4.77
C GLY A 197 25.86 -22.10 -4.68
N THR A 198 25.66 -21.38 -5.78
CA THR A 198 25.62 -19.91 -5.77
C THR A 198 24.20 -19.40 -5.54
N LYS A 199 24.02 -18.54 -4.53
CA LYS A 199 22.72 -17.98 -4.14
C LYS A 199 22.07 -17.19 -5.29
N PRO A 200 20.74 -17.30 -5.48
CA PRO A 200 19.98 -16.47 -6.41
C PRO A 200 20.32 -14.98 -6.30
N TYR A 201 20.14 -14.27 -7.42
CA TYR A 201 20.25 -12.82 -7.45
C TYR A 201 19.32 -12.17 -6.41
N PRO A 202 19.76 -11.06 -5.82
CA PRO A 202 19.03 -10.42 -4.75
C PRO A 202 17.61 -10.01 -5.15
N ALA A 203 16.59 -10.69 -4.60
CA ALA A 203 15.21 -10.24 -4.66
C ALA A 203 15.07 -8.90 -3.92
N GLY A 204 14.60 -7.85 -4.59
CA GLY A 204 14.46 -6.53 -3.98
C GLY A 204 13.23 -6.44 -3.08
N SER A 205 13.40 -5.66 -2.00
CA SER A 205 12.38 -5.07 -1.12
C SER A 205 11.24 -5.97 -0.62
N LEU A 206 11.53 -6.80 0.39
CA LEU A 206 10.71 -6.67 1.59
C LEU A 206 11.11 -5.34 2.21
N GLU A 207 10.22 -4.35 2.20
CA GLU A 207 10.41 -3.20 3.05
C GLU A 207 10.65 -3.72 4.46
N ASN A 208 11.87 -3.49 4.92
CA ASN A 208 12.34 -3.73 6.28
C ASN A 208 12.73 -5.16 6.70
N THR A 209 13.10 -6.04 5.77
CA THR A 209 13.99 -7.17 6.14
C THR A 209 15.22 -7.19 5.23
N GLU A 210 16.27 -6.48 5.62
CA GLU A 210 17.58 -6.53 4.93
C GLU A 210 18.29 -7.90 5.02
N ASN A 211 17.59 -8.94 5.48
CA ASN A 211 18.17 -10.14 6.07
C ASN A 211 17.65 -11.49 5.60
N ALA A 212 16.85 -11.54 4.55
CA ALA A 212 16.93 -12.73 3.72
C ALA A 212 18.27 -12.65 2.98
N GLU A 213 19.13 -13.66 3.13
CA GLU A 213 19.95 -14.03 1.98
C GLU A 213 18.99 -14.09 0.80
N ASN A 214 19.31 -13.32 -0.22
CA ASN A 214 18.28 -12.61 -0.96
C ASN A 214 17.71 -13.51 -2.06
N THR A 215 17.13 -14.63 -1.62
CA THR A 215 16.66 -15.75 -2.39
C THR A 215 15.15 -15.65 -2.50
N VAL A 216 14.66 -15.83 -3.72
CA VAL A 216 13.23 -15.96 -3.97
C VAL A 216 12.67 -17.16 -3.17
N PRO A 217 11.42 -17.07 -2.66
CA PRO A 217 10.75 -18.21 -2.06
C PRO A 217 10.65 -19.40 -3.04
N ASP A 218 10.71 -20.62 -2.53
CA ASP A 218 10.52 -21.85 -3.32
C ASP A 218 9.05 -22.07 -3.66
N LYS A 219 8.14 -21.64 -2.78
CA LYS A 219 6.69 -21.69 -2.99
C LYS A 219 6.03 -20.37 -2.61
N VAL A 220 5.01 -20.01 -3.38
CA VAL A 220 4.07 -18.94 -3.04
C VAL A 220 2.68 -19.55 -2.98
N LEU A 221 2.07 -19.47 -1.81
CA LEU A 221 0.78 -20.10 -1.50
C LEU A 221 -0.25 -19.02 -1.17
N THR A 222 -1.52 -19.37 -1.37
CA THR A 222 -2.68 -18.59 -0.91
C THR A 222 -3.43 -19.38 0.15
N LEU A 223 -4.24 -18.68 0.94
CA LEU A 223 -5.22 -19.36 1.79
C LEU A 223 -6.37 -19.88 0.92
N THR A 224 -6.96 -21.01 1.33
CA THR A 224 -8.22 -21.48 0.76
C THR A 224 -9.38 -20.57 1.21
N PRO A 225 -10.57 -20.67 0.59
CA PRO A 225 -11.76 -19.92 1.04
C PRO A 225 -12.13 -20.17 2.51
N ASP A 226 -11.80 -21.34 3.06
CA ASP A 226 -12.02 -21.69 4.46
C ASP A 226 -10.87 -21.23 5.39
N HIS A 227 -10.02 -20.32 4.92
CA HIS A 227 -8.85 -19.78 5.63
C HIS A 227 -7.87 -20.86 6.09
N THR A 228 -7.65 -21.89 5.27
CA THR A 228 -6.67 -22.93 5.55
C THR A 228 -5.43 -22.85 4.66
N LEU A 229 -4.30 -23.31 5.21
CA LEU A 229 -3.00 -23.37 4.58
C LEU A 229 -2.43 -24.78 4.73
N THR A 230 -1.87 -25.34 3.66
CA THR A 230 -1.05 -26.56 3.72
C THR A 230 0.31 -26.25 3.12
N THR A 231 1.35 -26.24 3.96
CA THR A 231 2.72 -25.99 3.51
C THR A 231 3.38 -27.30 3.06
N PRO A 232 4.44 -27.23 2.23
CA PRO A 232 5.35 -28.36 2.05
C PRO A 232 5.91 -28.81 3.41
N ARG A 233 6.01 -30.12 3.63
CA ARG A 233 6.45 -30.70 4.91
C ARG A 233 7.90 -30.37 5.27
N ASN A 234 8.69 -29.87 4.33
CA ASN A 234 10.08 -29.47 4.51
C ASN A 234 10.27 -27.94 4.49
N SER A 235 9.25 -27.17 4.86
CA SER A 235 9.38 -25.70 4.95
C SER A 235 10.29 -25.31 6.12
N GLU A 236 11.33 -24.52 5.88
CA GLU A 236 12.25 -24.06 6.92
C GLU A 236 12.10 -22.58 7.26
N ARG A 237 11.46 -21.80 6.37
CA ARG A 237 11.06 -20.42 6.61
C ARG A 237 9.71 -20.15 5.96
N ILE A 238 8.83 -19.49 6.71
CA ILE A 238 7.44 -19.22 6.29
C ILE A 238 7.12 -17.77 6.65
N LEU A 239 6.84 -16.94 5.64
CA LEU A 239 6.38 -15.56 5.83
C LEU A 239 4.96 -15.40 5.30
N ALA A 240 4.10 -14.70 6.02
CA ALA A 240 2.81 -14.25 5.51
C ALA A 240 2.89 -12.76 5.14
N GLU A 241 2.38 -12.40 3.97
CA GLU A 241 2.17 -11.03 3.52
C GLU A 241 0.67 -10.74 3.56
N VAL A 242 0.27 -9.71 4.30
CA VAL A 242 -1.14 -9.32 4.49
C VAL A 242 -1.35 -7.91 3.97
N TYR A 243 -2.16 -7.75 2.93
CA TYR A 243 -2.51 -6.42 2.39
C TYR A 243 -3.66 -5.78 3.17
N ALA A 244 -3.40 -5.39 4.41
CA ALA A 244 -4.40 -4.78 5.29
C ALA A 244 -4.80 -3.37 4.84
N THR A 245 -6.00 -3.24 4.30
CA THR A 245 -6.50 -2.04 3.63
C THR A 245 -7.83 -1.61 4.22
N GLY A 246 -7.81 -0.58 5.08
CA GLY A 246 -9.02 0.07 5.63
C GLY A 246 -9.63 1.05 4.61
N SER A 247 -10.88 0.83 4.21
CA SER A 247 -11.53 1.55 3.11
C SER A 247 -13.05 1.39 3.10
N GLY A 248 -13.69 1.83 2.02
CA GLY A 248 -15.08 1.50 1.72
C GLY A 248 -16.10 2.57 2.12
N GLY A 249 -15.71 3.85 2.20
CA GLY A 249 -16.56 5.05 2.34
C GLY A 249 -17.25 5.27 3.68
N GLY A 250 -16.95 4.45 4.69
CA GLY A 250 -17.41 4.64 6.07
C GLY A 250 -16.28 5.06 7.01
N CYS A 251 -16.49 4.86 8.32
CA CYS A 251 -15.49 5.19 9.35
C CYS A 251 -14.15 4.49 9.12
N GLU A 252 -14.13 3.28 8.54
CA GLU A 252 -12.90 2.51 8.35
C GLU A 252 -11.99 3.05 7.24
N GLU A 253 -12.46 3.97 6.39
CA GLU A 253 -11.59 4.73 5.49
C GLU A 253 -10.75 5.78 6.24
N TYR A 254 -11.31 6.30 7.34
CA TYR A 254 -10.75 7.34 8.19
C TYR A 254 -10.60 6.86 9.63
N TRP A 255 -10.29 5.57 9.84
CA TRP A 255 -10.36 4.91 11.14
C TRP A 255 -9.55 5.63 12.22
N TYR A 256 -8.47 6.31 11.84
CA TYR A 256 -7.60 7.11 12.70
C TYR A 256 -8.27 8.39 13.26
N LEU A 257 -9.42 8.82 12.71
CA LEU A 257 -10.28 9.90 13.23
C LEU A 257 -11.47 9.37 14.03
N SER A 258 -11.68 8.05 14.11
CA SER A 258 -12.85 7.52 14.80
C SER A 258 -12.81 7.78 16.31
N VAL A 259 -13.98 8.03 16.90
CA VAL A 259 -14.13 8.40 18.31
C VAL A 259 -14.94 7.36 19.10
N PRO A 260 -14.70 7.19 20.41
CA PRO A 260 -15.55 6.36 21.26
C PRO A 260 -16.95 6.97 21.41
N THR A 261 -17.98 6.12 21.46
CA THR A 261 -19.33 6.54 21.86
C THR A 261 -19.31 6.97 23.34
N PRO A 262 -19.97 8.09 23.74
CA PRO A 262 -20.93 8.91 23.00
C PRO A 262 -20.37 10.25 22.44
N ALA A 263 -19.08 10.32 22.07
CA ALA A 263 -18.51 11.57 21.56
C ALA A 263 -19.22 12.07 20.27
N PRO A 264 -19.57 13.36 20.14
CA PRO A 264 -20.40 13.88 19.06
C PRO A 264 -19.58 14.15 17.78
N TYR A 265 -19.16 13.08 17.10
CA TYR A 265 -18.43 13.12 15.82
C TYR A 265 -19.12 12.18 14.82
N SER A 266 -18.93 12.44 13.52
CA SER A 266 -19.53 11.66 12.43
C SER A 266 -19.11 10.18 12.44
N CYS A 267 -17.85 9.90 12.77
CA CYS A 267 -17.30 8.55 12.79
C CYS A 267 -17.16 7.99 14.21
N GLN A 268 -18.15 7.24 14.68
CA GLN A 268 -18.12 6.60 16.00
C GLN A 268 -17.73 5.13 15.91
N THR A 269 -16.76 4.72 16.72
CA THR A 269 -16.37 3.31 16.91
C THR A 269 -16.20 3.07 18.42
N PRO A 270 -16.84 2.06 19.03
CA PRO A 270 -16.80 1.86 20.49
C PRO A 270 -15.38 1.81 21.09
N GLY A 271 -14.41 1.23 20.37
CA GLY A 271 -13.01 1.14 20.79
C GLY A 271 -12.12 2.33 20.43
N GLY A 272 -12.68 3.38 19.81
CA GLY A 272 -11.93 4.52 19.29
C GLY A 272 -11.04 4.17 18.09
N PRO A 273 -9.97 4.95 17.84
CA PRO A 273 -9.20 4.91 16.59
C PRO A 273 -8.07 3.87 16.56
N TYR A 274 -7.93 3.03 17.59
CA TYR A 274 -6.89 2.01 17.56
C TYR A 274 -7.26 0.86 16.62
N ARG A 275 -6.33 0.50 15.74
CA ARG A 275 -6.39 -0.68 14.87
C ARG A 275 -5.07 -1.43 14.97
N GLU A 276 -5.16 -2.76 15.02
CA GLU A 276 -4.03 -3.68 14.97
C GLU A 276 -4.42 -4.85 14.07
N VAL A 277 -3.52 -5.26 13.18
CA VAL A 277 -3.74 -6.41 12.30
C VAL A 277 -3.08 -7.62 12.94
N GLN A 278 -3.87 -8.62 13.27
CA GLN A 278 -3.44 -9.85 13.90
C GLN A 278 -3.48 -11.00 12.91
N ILE A 279 -2.52 -11.92 13.03
CA ILE A 279 -2.55 -13.21 12.33
C ILE A 279 -2.46 -14.34 13.34
N THR A 280 -3.31 -15.35 13.20
CA THR A 280 -3.33 -16.55 14.05
C THR A 280 -3.00 -17.81 13.26
N VAL A 281 -2.34 -18.78 13.89
CA VAL A 281 -2.16 -20.15 13.37
C VAL A 281 -2.86 -21.10 14.33
N ASP A 282 -3.85 -21.85 13.83
CA ASP A 282 -4.71 -22.77 14.60
C ASP A 282 -5.30 -22.14 15.87
N GLY A 283 -5.74 -20.87 15.75
CA GLY A 283 -6.32 -20.10 16.86
C GLY A 283 -5.29 -19.50 17.84
N GLN A 284 -4.00 -19.79 17.70
CA GLN A 284 -2.95 -19.15 18.49
C GLN A 284 -2.42 -17.90 17.79
N LEU A 285 -2.39 -16.76 18.51
CA LEU A 285 -1.85 -15.51 17.98
C LEU A 285 -0.39 -15.68 17.58
N ALA A 286 -0.11 -15.55 16.28
CA ALA A 286 1.20 -15.78 15.69
C ALA A 286 1.93 -14.48 15.34
N GLY A 287 1.21 -13.38 15.13
CA GLY A 287 1.79 -12.09 14.82
C GLY A 287 0.81 -10.92 15.03
N ILE A 288 1.38 -9.76 15.31
CA ILE A 288 0.66 -8.48 15.48
C ILE A 288 1.36 -7.40 14.65
N ALA A 289 0.63 -6.41 14.16
CA ALA A 289 1.20 -5.31 13.39
C ALA A 289 0.35 -4.04 13.44
N THR A 290 1.00 -2.89 13.35
CA THR A 290 0.28 -1.63 13.12
C THR A 290 -0.03 -1.49 11.62
N PRO A 291 -1.30 -1.34 11.20
CA PRO A 291 -1.61 -1.00 9.81
C PRO A 291 -1.12 0.41 9.47
N PHE A 292 -0.75 0.62 8.20
CA PHE A 292 -0.39 1.95 7.72
C PHE A 292 -1.64 2.85 7.70
N PRO A 293 -1.61 4.06 8.30
CA PRO A 293 -2.75 5.00 8.30
C PRO A 293 -2.85 5.71 6.95
N THR A 294 -3.21 4.97 5.91
CA THR A 294 -3.23 5.49 4.54
C THR A 294 -4.20 6.66 4.41
N VAL A 295 -3.77 7.70 3.70
CA VAL A 295 -4.66 8.74 3.18
C VAL A 295 -4.82 8.49 1.68
N TRP A 296 -6.03 8.12 1.27
CA TRP A 296 -6.34 7.89 -0.14
C TRP A 296 -6.37 9.19 -0.94
N THR A 297 -6.28 9.13 -2.27
CA THR A 297 -6.07 10.33 -3.11
C THR A 297 -7.31 11.24 -3.26
N GLY A 298 -8.28 11.09 -2.37
CA GLY A 298 -9.41 11.99 -2.11
C GLY A 298 -9.66 12.31 -0.64
N GLY A 299 -8.82 11.79 0.26
CA GLY A 299 -9.06 11.82 1.70
C GLY A 299 -8.95 13.21 2.33
N TRP A 300 -9.29 13.30 3.62
CA TRP A 300 -9.20 14.53 4.41
C TRP A 300 -10.02 15.72 3.86
N SER A 301 -11.11 15.42 3.14
CA SER A 301 -12.10 16.38 2.62
C SER A 301 -11.55 17.42 1.63
N ASN A 302 -10.30 17.28 1.19
CA ASN A 302 -9.61 18.25 0.32
C ASN A 302 -8.78 17.54 -0.77
N PRO A 303 -9.39 17.25 -1.94
CA PRO A 303 -8.74 16.46 -2.97
C PRO A 303 -7.57 17.18 -3.65
N PHE A 304 -7.49 18.52 -3.55
CA PHE A 304 -6.40 19.32 -4.15
C PHE A 304 -5.03 19.01 -3.52
N LEU A 305 -4.99 18.39 -2.35
CA LEU A 305 -3.76 17.87 -1.74
C LEU A 305 -3.14 16.72 -2.54
N TRP A 306 -3.93 15.96 -3.29
CA TRP A 306 -3.52 14.63 -3.77
C TRP A 306 -3.43 14.50 -5.28
N TYR A 307 -3.92 15.51 -6.02
CA TYR A 307 -4.06 15.43 -7.48
C TYR A 307 -2.73 15.23 -8.23
N VAL A 308 -1.62 15.80 -7.74
CA VAL A 308 -0.31 15.69 -8.39
C VAL A 308 0.68 14.90 -7.54
N VAL A 309 0.70 15.13 -6.22
CA VAL A 309 1.57 14.41 -5.29
C VAL A 309 0.67 13.59 -4.36
N PRO A 310 0.55 12.27 -4.55
CA PRO A 310 -0.31 11.44 -3.71
C PRO A 310 0.31 11.25 -2.31
N GLY A 311 -0.50 10.82 -1.35
CA GLY A 311 0.01 10.41 -0.04
C GLY A 311 0.96 9.21 -0.13
N PRO A 312 1.93 9.08 0.79
CA PRO A 312 2.83 7.92 0.83
C PRO A 312 2.08 6.59 0.74
N ARG A 313 2.61 5.64 -0.04
CA ARG A 313 2.06 4.29 -0.29
C ARG A 313 0.69 4.21 -0.97
N ALA A 314 0.04 5.33 -1.34
CA ALA A 314 -1.29 5.28 -1.95
C ALA A 314 -1.31 4.50 -3.29
N PHE A 315 -0.28 4.68 -4.11
CA PHE A 315 -0.19 4.04 -5.43
C PHE A 315 0.37 2.61 -5.43
N ASP A 316 1.24 2.26 -4.48
CA ASP A 316 1.68 0.87 -4.24
C ASP A 316 1.52 0.55 -2.75
N ILE A 317 0.36 -0.03 -2.44
CA ILE A 317 0.02 -0.43 -1.08
C ILE A 317 0.91 -1.61 -0.72
N LYS A 318 1.67 -1.46 0.36
CA LYS A 318 2.64 -2.47 0.83
C LYS A 318 1.95 -3.44 1.79
N PRO A 319 2.16 -4.76 1.65
CA PRO A 319 1.66 -5.70 2.63
C PRO A 319 2.45 -5.61 3.94
N ILE A 320 1.80 -5.98 5.03
CA ILE A 320 2.44 -6.27 6.31
C ILE A 320 3.06 -7.66 6.22
N ALA A 321 4.33 -7.79 6.59
CA ALA A 321 4.99 -9.09 6.70
C ALA A 321 4.89 -9.63 8.14
N TYR A 322 4.64 -10.94 8.25
CA TYR A 322 4.68 -11.71 9.49
C TYR A 322 5.61 -12.91 9.31
N ASP A 323 6.55 -13.09 10.23
CA ASP A 323 7.41 -14.28 10.23
C ASP A 323 6.77 -15.41 11.03
N LEU A 324 6.17 -16.37 10.32
CA LEU A 324 5.51 -17.55 10.87
C LEU A 324 6.49 -18.71 11.08
N THR A 325 7.79 -18.52 10.84
CA THR A 325 8.81 -19.57 11.00
C THR A 325 8.85 -20.20 12.41
N PRO A 326 8.55 -19.50 13.53
CA PRO A 326 8.40 -20.16 14.83
C PRO A 326 7.39 -21.32 14.83
N PHE A 327 6.40 -21.30 13.93
CA PHE A 327 5.37 -22.33 13.75
C PHE A 327 5.72 -23.36 12.68
N ALA A 328 6.89 -23.30 12.03
CA ALA A 328 7.23 -24.19 10.90
C ALA A 328 7.07 -25.68 11.25
N GLY A 329 7.47 -26.09 12.46
CA GLY A 329 7.29 -27.48 12.90
C GLY A 329 5.83 -27.93 13.05
N VAL A 330 4.92 -27.00 13.33
CA VAL A 330 3.47 -27.25 13.38
C VAL A 330 2.92 -27.34 11.97
N LEU A 331 3.20 -26.35 11.12
CA LEU A 331 2.70 -26.23 9.75
C LEU A 331 3.17 -27.37 8.83
N ASN A 332 4.30 -28.01 9.14
CA ASN A 332 4.93 -29.05 8.34
C ASN A 332 4.41 -30.48 8.58
N ASP A 333 3.30 -30.64 9.32
CA ASP A 333 2.77 -31.97 9.63
C ASP A 333 2.08 -32.66 8.43
N GLY A 334 1.80 -31.89 7.37
CA GLY A 334 1.17 -32.34 6.12
C GLY A 334 -0.36 -32.22 6.12
N ARG A 335 -0.95 -31.57 7.12
CA ARG A 335 -2.39 -31.31 7.22
C ARG A 335 -2.71 -29.84 6.88
N PRO A 336 -3.97 -29.52 6.59
CA PRO A 336 -4.44 -28.13 6.57
C PRO A 336 -4.44 -27.53 7.97
N HIS A 337 -3.88 -26.33 8.09
CA HIS A 337 -3.88 -25.51 9.29
C HIS A 337 -4.73 -24.26 9.08
N ARG A 338 -5.42 -23.79 10.12
CA ARG A 338 -6.22 -22.56 10.04
C ARG A 338 -5.32 -21.35 10.20
N VAL A 339 -5.31 -20.45 9.22
CA VAL A 339 -4.56 -19.19 9.28
C VAL A 339 -5.54 -18.05 9.06
N GLU A 340 -5.75 -17.25 10.09
CA GLU A 340 -6.76 -16.18 10.09
C GLU A 340 -6.12 -14.83 10.30
N VAL A 341 -6.69 -13.81 9.66
CA VAL A 341 -6.33 -12.42 9.86
C VAL A 341 -7.54 -11.68 10.43
N SER A 342 -7.32 -10.88 11.46
CA SER A 342 -8.33 -10.02 12.05
C SER A 342 -7.79 -8.61 12.26
N VAL A 343 -8.69 -7.64 12.35
CA VAL A 343 -8.35 -6.24 12.66
C VAL A 343 -8.99 -5.86 13.99
N VAL A 344 -8.15 -5.71 15.02
CA VAL A 344 -8.60 -5.25 16.35
C VAL A 344 -9.25 -3.88 16.21
N GLY A 345 -10.36 -3.67 16.92
CA GLY A 345 -11.13 -2.43 16.85
C GLY A 345 -12.21 -2.44 15.76
N VAL A 346 -12.26 -3.48 14.92
CA VAL A 346 -13.32 -3.70 13.93
C VAL A 346 -14.19 -4.86 14.42
N PRO A 347 -15.49 -4.63 14.73
CA PRO A 347 -16.44 -5.70 15.06
C PRO A 347 -16.47 -6.79 13.98
N GLU A 348 -16.64 -8.03 14.42
CA GLU A 348 -16.79 -9.17 13.50
C GLU A 348 -17.95 -8.94 12.52
N GLY A 349 -17.71 -9.21 11.23
CA GLY A 349 -18.68 -9.01 10.16
C GLY A 349 -18.86 -7.56 9.70
N GLN A 350 -18.22 -6.58 10.35
CA GLN A 350 -18.22 -5.20 9.86
C GLN A 350 -17.36 -5.10 8.58
N THR A 351 -17.95 -4.54 7.53
CA THR A 351 -17.24 -4.24 6.28
C THR A 351 -16.28 -3.06 6.46
N GLY A 352 -15.25 -2.99 5.63
CA GLY A 352 -14.35 -1.83 5.56
C GLY A 352 -12.88 -2.17 5.66
N TRP A 353 -12.52 -3.44 5.84
CA TRP A 353 -11.14 -3.90 5.73
C TRP A 353 -11.04 -5.04 4.72
N SER A 354 -10.04 -4.96 3.85
CA SER A 354 -9.59 -6.07 3.00
C SER A 354 -8.22 -6.51 3.50
N ALA A 355 -7.98 -7.82 3.63
CA ALA A 355 -6.72 -8.36 4.15
C ALA A 355 -6.34 -9.71 3.48
N PRO A 356 -6.19 -9.76 2.14
CA PRO A 356 -5.75 -10.96 1.45
C PRO A 356 -4.31 -11.32 1.86
N VAL A 357 -4.03 -12.62 1.84
CA VAL A 357 -2.82 -13.20 2.41
C VAL A 357 -2.09 -14.01 1.34
N ASN A 358 -0.82 -13.66 1.13
CA ASN A 358 0.13 -14.52 0.43
C ASN A 358 1.05 -15.17 1.46
N VAL A 359 1.42 -16.44 1.25
CA VAL A 359 2.39 -17.15 2.10
C VAL A 359 3.61 -17.54 1.28
N LEU A 360 4.76 -17.00 1.67
CA LEU A 360 6.06 -17.23 1.04
C LEU A 360 6.82 -18.30 1.82
N VAL A 361 7.25 -19.35 1.14
CA VAL A 361 7.88 -20.51 1.78
C VAL A 361 9.24 -20.81 1.16
N TRP A 362 10.24 -21.01 2.02
CA TRP A 362 11.54 -21.57 1.65
C TRP A 362 11.65 -22.99 2.21
N GLN A 363 12.18 -23.91 1.42
CA GLN A 363 12.20 -25.33 1.68
C GLN A 363 13.63 -25.85 1.91
N ASP A 364 13.76 -26.79 2.83
CA ASP A 364 14.98 -27.55 3.05
C ASP A 364 15.09 -28.69 2.03
N ALA A 365 15.94 -28.53 1.01
CA ALA A 365 16.17 -29.56 0.00
C ALA A 365 16.79 -30.86 0.57
N GLY A 366 17.47 -30.78 1.72
CA GLY A 366 18.13 -31.91 2.37
C GLY A 366 17.21 -32.76 3.25
N LYS A 367 15.95 -32.34 3.46
CA LYS A 367 14.97 -33.09 4.26
C LYS A 367 13.65 -33.27 3.54
N LYS A 368 13.04 -34.44 3.75
CA LYS A 368 11.64 -34.71 3.35
C LYS A 368 10.62 -34.09 4.30
N GLN A 369 11.02 -33.90 5.56
CA GLN A 369 10.21 -33.24 6.56
C GLN A 369 11.11 -32.46 7.53
N VAL A 370 10.75 -31.21 7.78
CA VAL A 370 11.35 -30.36 8.80
C VAL A 370 10.42 -30.38 10.02
N THR A 371 10.87 -31.02 11.09
CA THR A 371 10.14 -31.10 12.36
C THR A 371 10.48 -29.93 13.26
N GLY A 372 9.66 -29.65 14.26
CA GLY A 372 9.91 -28.55 15.18
C GLY A 372 8.79 -28.40 16.18
N ARG A 373 8.84 -27.31 16.95
CA ARG A 373 7.73 -26.87 17.80
C ARG A 373 7.91 -25.42 18.21
N VAL A 374 6.80 -24.78 18.53
CA VAL A 374 6.78 -23.53 19.31
C VAL A 374 7.26 -23.85 20.74
N THR A 375 8.18 -23.05 21.27
CA THR A 375 8.78 -23.23 22.60
C THR A 375 8.47 -22.07 23.55
N ALA A 376 8.09 -20.90 23.04
CA ALA A 376 7.58 -19.81 23.85
C ALA A 376 6.51 -19.03 23.09
N HIS A 377 5.48 -18.62 23.81
CA HIS A 377 4.46 -17.66 23.38
C HIS A 377 4.19 -16.73 24.56
N ARG A 378 4.46 -15.45 24.37
CA ARG A 378 4.34 -14.42 25.39
C ARG A 378 3.64 -13.22 24.79
N GLU A 379 2.36 -13.12 25.06
CA GLU A 379 1.51 -12.00 24.69
C GLU A 379 1.39 -11.05 25.88
N GLY A 380 1.65 -9.76 25.66
CA GLY A 380 1.34 -8.71 26.62
C GLY A 380 -0.14 -8.37 26.57
N ALA A 381 -0.73 -7.91 27.68
CA ALA A 381 -2.12 -7.45 27.66
C ALA A 381 -2.27 -6.23 26.71
N PRO A 382 -3.13 -6.28 25.68
CA PRO A 382 -3.38 -5.13 24.82
C PRO A 382 -3.92 -3.95 25.65
N ALA A 383 -3.29 -2.80 25.53
CA ALA A 383 -3.77 -1.55 26.08
C ALA A 383 -4.45 -0.75 24.97
N ASN A 384 -5.66 -0.27 25.22
CA ASN A 384 -6.34 0.70 24.38
C ASN A 384 -7.17 1.64 25.26
N SER A 385 -6.73 2.89 25.37
CA SER A 385 -7.41 3.93 26.13
C SER A 385 -7.69 5.11 25.20
N SER A 386 -8.97 5.37 24.96
CA SER A 386 -9.45 6.53 24.21
C SER A 386 -10.34 7.37 25.11
N THR A 387 -9.85 8.54 25.50
CA THR A 387 -10.54 9.44 26.45
C THR A 387 -11.13 10.62 25.71
N TYR A 388 -12.46 10.72 25.74
CA TYR A 388 -13.19 11.87 25.22
C TYR A 388 -13.30 12.98 26.27
N THR A 389 -12.95 14.20 25.87
CA THR A 389 -13.09 15.43 26.64
C THR A 389 -14.02 16.38 25.91
N PRO A 390 -15.20 16.73 26.47
CA PRO A 390 -16.11 17.70 25.87
C PRO A 390 -15.57 19.13 26.01
N GLY A 391 -15.98 20.02 25.11
CA GLY A 391 -15.62 21.44 25.11
C GLY A 391 -16.24 22.17 23.93
N THR A 392 -15.93 23.46 23.78
CA THR A 392 -16.20 24.20 22.52
C THR A 392 -15.41 23.61 21.35
N GLU A 393 -14.21 23.11 21.67
CA GLU A 393 -13.48 22.15 20.87
C GLU A 393 -13.52 20.82 21.63
N HIS A 394 -14.12 19.80 21.02
CA HIS A 394 -14.11 18.43 21.49
C HIS A 394 -12.73 17.82 21.27
N ARG A 395 -12.34 16.89 22.14
CA ARG A 395 -11.05 16.20 22.03
C ARG A 395 -11.17 14.73 22.37
N VAL A 396 -10.48 13.88 21.61
CA VAL A 396 -10.18 12.49 21.98
C VAL A 396 -8.67 12.31 22.06
N GLY A 397 -8.19 11.89 23.23
CA GLY A 397 -6.82 11.45 23.41
C GLY A 397 -6.76 9.92 23.44
N THR A 398 -5.99 9.32 22.54
CA THR A 398 -5.82 7.86 22.49
C THR A 398 -4.39 7.46 22.81
N LYS A 399 -4.25 6.41 23.63
CA LYS A 399 -3.01 5.69 23.88
C LYS A 399 -3.28 4.20 23.79
N ALA A 400 -2.54 3.50 22.94
CA ALA A 400 -2.64 2.06 22.81
C ALA A 400 -1.25 1.42 22.69
N ALA A 401 -1.13 0.16 23.11
CA ALA A 401 0.10 -0.61 23.02
C ALA A 401 -0.19 -2.10 23.08
N HIS A 402 0.62 -2.91 22.40
CA HIS A 402 0.56 -4.36 22.47
C HIS A 402 1.95 -4.94 22.21
N SER A 403 2.27 -6.12 22.74
CA SER A 403 3.52 -6.80 22.47
C SER A 403 3.32 -8.30 22.39
N LEU A 404 4.07 -8.93 21.49
CA LEU A 404 4.05 -10.37 21.29
C LEU A 404 5.49 -10.87 21.10
N THR A 405 5.82 -11.96 21.78
CA THR A 405 7.04 -12.73 21.51
C THR A 405 6.68 -14.19 21.27
N VAL A 406 7.06 -14.71 20.11
CA VAL A 406 6.92 -16.12 19.75
C VAL A 406 8.29 -16.70 19.44
N THR A 407 8.63 -17.82 20.06
CA THR A 407 9.84 -18.58 19.79
C THR A 407 9.47 -19.98 19.37
N GLY A 408 10.14 -20.50 18.35
CA GLY A 408 10.09 -21.91 17.99
C GLY A 408 11.40 -22.36 17.37
N TYR A 409 11.53 -23.66 17.14
CA TYR A 409 12.66 -24.20 16.39
C TYR A 409 12.20 -25.13 15.28
N ALA A 410 13.01 -25.21 14.24
CA ALA A 410 12.93 -26.15 13.13
C ALA A 410 14.22 -26.99 13.08
N ASP A 411 14.10 -28.31 13.00
CA ASP A 411 15.20 -29.24 12.81
C ASP A 411 15.43 -29.45 11.31
N THR A 412 16.37 -28.70 10.73
CA THR A 412 16.72 -28.75 9.29
C THR A 412 17.85 -29.77 9.01
N SER A 413 18.20 -29.97 7.75
CA SER A 413 19.33 -30.78 7.26
C SER A 413 20.68 -30.19 7.68
N HIS A 414 20.74 -28.89 7.90
CA HIS A 414 21.94 -28.17 8.31
C HIS A 414 21.96 -27.81 9.81
N GLY A 415 21.05 -28.39 10.60
CA GLY A 415 21.00 -28.28 12.05
C GLY A 415 19.73 -27.64 12.58
N ARG A 416 19.62 -27.53 13.90
CA ARG A 416 18.50 -26.84 14.53
C ARG A 416 18.58 -25.33 14.31
N VAL A 417 17.50 -24.76 13.80
CA VAL A 417 17.31 -23.31 13.64
C VAL A 417 16.24 -22.87 14.62
N THR A 418 16.60 -21.97 15.54
CA THR A 418 15.67 -21.34 16.47
C THR A 418 15.31 -19.95 15.96
N THR A 419 14.02 -19.66 15.82
CA THR A 419 13.53 -18.34 15.43
C THR A 419 12.70 -17.75 16.55
N THR A 420 13.04 -16.53 16.96
CA THR A 420 12.26 -15.70 17.88
C THR A 420 11.81 -14.45 17.15
N VAL A 421 10.51 -14.20 17.15
CA VAL A 421 9.91 -12.96 16.65
C VAL A 421 9.37 -12.21 17.85
N THR A 422 9.87 -11.01 18.08
CA THR A 422 9.34 -10.07 19.08
C THR A 422 8.83 -8.85 18.35
N ARG A 423 7.57 -8.47 18.58
CA ARG A 423 6.98 -7.26 18.01
C ARG A 423 6.27 -6.46 19.08
N SER A 424 6.49 -5.15 19.10
CA SER A 424 5.88 -4.20 20.04
C SER A 424 5.26 -3.06 19.26
N LEU A 425 3.99 -2.77 19.55
CA LEU A 425 3.22 -1.73 18.90
C LEU A 425 2.92 -0.63 19.91
N ALA A 426 2.91 0.62 19.46
CA ALA A 426 2.36 1.72 20.24
C ALA A 426 1.63 2.71 19.33
N HIS A 427 0.58 3.33 19.86
CA HIS A 427 -0.17 4.37 19.19
C HIS A 427 -0.48 5.47 20.18
N THR A 428 -0.22 6.71 19.79
CA THR A 428 -0.71 7.89 20.51
C THR A 428 -1.34 8.85 19.52
N SER A 429 -2.52 9.36 19.85
CA SER A 429 -3.14 10.40 19.03
C SER A 429 -3.95 11.39 19.86
N THR A 430 -4.11 12.57 19.28
CA THR A 430 -5.03 13.60 19.75
C THR A 430 -5.85 14.06 18.56
N HIS A 431 -7.12 13.71 18.58
CA HIS A 431 -8.13 14.18 17.64
C HIS A 431 -8.92 15.31 18.28
N ARG A 432 -9.18 16.40 17.54
CA ARG A 432 -9.90 17.58 18.01
C ARG A 432 -10.85 18.07 16.94
N TRP A 433 -12.07 18.42 17.33
CA TRP A 433 -13.04 18.97 16.39
C TRP A 433 -13.98 19.97 17.05
N THR A 434 -14.62 20.80 16.24
CA THR A 434 -15.65 21.75 16.71
C THR A 434 -17.02 21.39 16.14
N GLU A 435 -18.06 22.14 16.52
CA GLU A 435 -19.42 21.92 16.04
C GLU A 435 -19.48 21.89 14.51
N GLY A 436 -20.16 20.87 13.97
CA GLY A 436 -20.28 20.66 12.53
C GLY A 436 -18.96 20.30 11.84
N GLU A 437 -17.93 19.91 12.61
CA GLU A 437 -16.61 19.52 12.10
C GLU A 437 -15.96 20.66 11.28
N LYS A 438 -16.31 21.92 11.61
CA LYS A 438 -15.71 23.12 11.00
C LYS A 438 -14.24 23.27 11.29
N LEU A 439 -13.78 22.70 12.40
CA LEU A 439 -12.38 22.38 12.63
C LEU A 439 -12.35 20.89 12.88
N ASP A 440 -11.41 20.21 12.23
CA ASP A 440 -11.10 18.80 12.44
C ASP A 440 -9.59 18.60 12.33
N ALA A 441 -8.96 18.15 13.42
CA ALA A 441 -7.52 18.09 13.55
C ALA A 441 -7.06 16.81 14.23
N LEU A 442 -6.03 16.17 13.68
CA LEU A 442 -5.39 14.98 14.24
C LEU A 442 -3.89 15.22 14.36
N ALA A 443 -3.33 14.90 15.51
CA ALA A 443 -1.91 14.62 15.67
C ALA A 443 -1.77 13.17 16.15
N GLY A 444 -1.22 12.29 15.31
CA GLY A 444 -1.11 10.85 15.55
C GLY A 444 0.29 10.32 15.27
N VAL A 445 0.72 9.37 16.10
CA VAL A 445 1.99 8.64 15.99
C VAL A 445 1.71 7.17 16.23
N TRP A 446 2.14 6.33 15.29
CA TRP A 446 2.09 4.87 15.37
C TRP A 446 3.50 4.33 15.27
N THR A 447 3.88 3.44 16.17
CA THR A 447 5.17 2.74 16.15
C THR A 447 4.97 1.24 16.04
N ASP A 448 5.88 0.59 15.32
CA ASP A 448 5.92 -0.85 15.13
C ASP A 448 7.39 -1.29 15.15
N ASP A 449 7.77 -1.87 16.30
CA ASP A 449 9.11 -2.35 16.61
C ASP A 449 9.17 -3.86 16.48
N GLU A 450 9.93 -4.37 15.53
CA GLU A 450 10.09 -5.79 15.27
C GLU A 450 11.55 -6.21 15.44
N THR A 451 11.77 -7.32 16.13
CA THR A 451 13.05 -8.02 16.18
C THR A 451 12.84 -9.47 15.82
N VAL A 452 13.46 -9.90 14.71
CA VAL A 452 13.53 -11.31 14.31
C VAL A 452 14.94 -11.81 14.60
N THR A 453 15.04 -12.77 15.51
CA THR A 453 16.30 -13.44 15.87
C THR A 453 16.28 -14.86 15.37
N VAL A 454 17.19 -15.18 14.44
CA VAL A 454 17.44 -16.53 13.94
C VAL A 454 18.77 -17.01 14.50
N ASN A 455 18.73 -18.01 15.37
CA ASN A 455 19.85 -18.48 16.18
C ASN A 455 20.50 -17.31 16.95
N ARG A 456 21.67 -16.85 16.50
CA ARG A 456 22.43 -15.73 17.10
C ARG A 456 22.33 -14.43 16.29
N HIS A 457 21.64 -14.45 15.16
CA HIS A 457 21.55 -13.32 14.24
C HIS A 457 20.21 -12.62 14.41
N ALA A 458 20.25 -11.34 14.78
CA ALA A 458 19.05 -10.52 14.89
C ALA A 458 18.98 -9.51 13.75
N THR A 459 17.76 -9.29 13.27
CA THR A 459 17.33 -8.17 12.42
C THR A 459 16.34 -7.35 13.23
N ARG A 460 16.52 -6.03 13.26
CA ARG A 460 15.63 -5.11 13.95
C ARG A 460 15.06 -4.14 12.93
N ALA A 461 13.75 -3.96 12.97
CA ALA A 461 13.03 -2.96 12.20
C ALA A 461 12.24 -2.07 13.16
N HIS A 462 12.46 -0.77 13.10
CA HIS A 462 11.67 0.22 13.81
C HIS A 462 10.93 1.06 12.78
N ARG A 463 9.60 1.00 12.79
CA ARG A 463 8.73 1.73 11.86
C ARG A 463 7.95 2.78 12.67
N THR A 464 7.86 3.99 12.14
CA THR A 464 7.06 5.08 12.72
C THR A 464 6.25 5.77 11.63
N TYR A 465 4.94 5.85 11.83
CA TYR A 465 4.03 6.62 10.99
C TYR A 465 3.55 7.84 11.78
N THR A 466 3.60 9.02 11.17
CA THR A 466 3.09 10.26 11.78
C THR A 466 2.09 10.93 10.88
N MET A 467 1.03 11.46 11.47
CA MET A 467 0.01 12.26 10.79
C MET A 467 -0.29 13.48 11.66
N ASP A 468 -0.04 14.68 11.15
CA ASP A 468 -0.42 15.93 11.78
C ASP A 468 -1.17 16.76 10.74
N GLY A 469 -2.50 16.85 10.88
CA GLY A 469 -3.38 17.46 9.90
C GLY A 469 -4.46 18.29 10.58
N THR A 470 -4.87 19.38 9.93
CA THR A 470 -5.98 20.22 10.37
C THR A 470 -6.77 20.69 9.16
N THR A 471 -8.07 20.43 9.16
CA THR A 471 -9.04 21.02 8.24
C THR A 471 -9.85 22.07 8.99
N THR A 472 -10.03 23.25 8.38
CA THR A 472 -10.88 24.32 8.89
C THR A 472 -11.82 24.83 7.82
N ILE A 473 -13.04 25.25 8.19
CA ILE A 473 -14.02 25.90 7.32
C ILE A 473 -14.26 27.31 7.86
N GLY A 474 -13.84 28.31 7.08
CA GLY A 474 -14.03 29.73 7.37
C GLY A 474 -15.49 30.19 7.27
N ALA A 475 -15.75 31.43 7.70
CA ALA A 475 -17.08 32.03 7.59
C ALA A 475 -17.49 32.36 6.13
N ASP A 476 -16.53 32.35 5.22
CA ASP A 476 -16.64 32.51 3.77
C ASP A 476 -16.76 31.17 3.03
N ASP A 477 -17.06 30.08 3.75
CA ASP A 477 -17.15 28.72 3.24
C ASP A 477 -15.85 28.24 2.55
N ARG A 478 -14.71 28.83 2.94
CA ARG A 478 -13.39 28.35 2.53
C ARG A 478 -12.92 27.23 3.43
N LEU A 479 -12.84 26.03 2.86
CA LEU A 479 -12.17 24.91 3.51
C LEU A 479 -10.67 25.05 3.27
N ARG A 480 -9.86 24.97 4.32
CA ARG A 480 -8.40 24.86 4.25
C ARG A 480 -7.94 23.63 5.00
N THR A 481 -7.08 22.84 4.37
CA THR A 481 -6.42 21.68 5.00
C THR A 481 -4.92 21.90 4.95
N VAL A 482 -4.28 21.85 6.12
CA VAL A 482 -2.82 21.84 6.26
C VAL A 482 -2.44 20.53 6.90
N MET A 483 -1.52 19.78 6.31
CA MET A 483 -1.10 18.51 6.88
C MET A 483 0.33 18.11 6.56
N THR A 484 0.87 17.29 7.44
CA THR A 484 2.12 16.58 7.25
C THR A 484 1.93 15.09 7.54
N LEU A 485 2.51 14.26 6.69
CA LEU A 485 2.59 12.82 6.85
C LEU A 485 4.06 12.40 6.87
N ALA A 486 4.38 11.33 7.60
CA ALA A 486 5.67 10.69 7.44
C ALA A 486 5.58 9.17 7.60
N ASP A 487 6.22 8.46 6.68
CA ASP A 487 6.57 7.06 6.76
C ASP A 487 8.08 6.94 7.02
N ARG A 488 8.44 6.45 8.20
CA ARG A 488 9.83 6.29 8.61
C ARG A 488 10.10 4.87 9.00
N ALA A 489 11.24 4.36 8.58
CA ALA A 489 11.74 3.08 9.04
C ALA A 489 13.25 3.12 9.24
N THR A 490 13.73 2.40 10.26
CA THR A 490 15.13 2.02 10.34
C THR A 490 15.23 0.51 10.44
N VAL A 491 16.15 -0.07 9.67
CA VAL A 491 16.49 -1.49 9.76
C VAL A 491 17.95 -1.63 10.04
N SER A 492 18.29 -2.58 10.91
CA SER A 492 19.68 -2.95 11.16
C SER A 492 19.79 -4.43 11.49
N ASP A 493 20.98 -4.99 11.27
CA ASP A 493 21.25 -6.36 11.65
C ASP A 493 22.58 -6.56 12.38
N THR A 494 22.71 -7.73 12.99
CA THR A 494 23.95 -8.17 13.66
C THR A 494 25.15 -8.36 12.74
N ARG A 495 24.99 -8.25 11.41
CA ARG A 495 26.07 -8.33 10.41
C ARG A 495 26.50 -6.95 9.92
N GLY A 496 25.96 -5.85 10.49
CA GLY A 496 26.32 -4.48 10.17
C GLY A 496 25.59 -3.88 8.96
N ARG A 497 24.61 -4.59 8.37
CA ARG A 497 23.70 -3.99 7.38
C ARG A 497 22.71 -3.09 8.09
N TRP A 498 22.42 -1.96 7.45
CA TRP A 498 21.40 -1.03 7.92
C TRP A 498 20.84 -0.18 6.77
N SER A 499 19.63 0.32 6.98
CA SER A 499 19.00 1.38 6.21
C SER A 499 18.09 2.25 7.06
N ARG A 500 17.83 3.46 6.55
CA ARG A 500 16.90 4.44 7.08
C ARG A 500 16.08 5.03 5.93
N LEU A 501 14.76 4.83 6.02
CA LEU A 501 13.73 5.45 5.21
C LEU A 501 13.14 6.65 5.97
N ASP A 502 12.96 7.76 5.25
CA ASP A 502 12.23 8.94 5.69
C ASP A 502 11.49 9.52 4.48
N ASP A 503 10.24 9.07 4.30
CA ASP A 503 9.31 9.56 3.29
C ASP A 503 8.31 10.51 3.96
N THR A 504 8.35 11.79 3.57
CA THR A 504 7.56 12.85 4.18
C THR A 504 6.73 13.57 3.14
N TYR A 505 5.49 13.87 3.50
CA TYR A 505 4.58 14.69 2.72
C TYR A 505 4.19 15.92 3.53
N ALA A 506 4.08 17.07 2.88
CA ALA A 506 3.50 18.30 3.42
C ALA A 506 2.55 18.90 2.39
N GLY A 507 1.35 19.31 2.84
CA GLY A 507 0.35 19.90 1.96
C GLY A 507 -0.42 21.03 2.64
N ASP A 508 -0.71 22.08 1.89
CA ASP A 508 -1.61 23.18 2.26
C ASP A 508 -2.52 23.45 1.07
N ALA A 509 -3.82 23.23 1.24
CA ALA A 509 -4.80 23.38 0.18
C ALA A 509 -6.05 24.09 0.68
N THR A 510 -6.67 24.91 -0.17
CA THR A 510 -7.99 25.49 0.10
C THR A 510 -8.89 25.53 -1.13
N TYR A 511 -10.19 25.36 -0.91
CA TYR A 511 -11.24 25.49 -1.92
C TYR A 511 -12.56 25.97 -1.28
N THR A 512 -13.46 26.55 -2.08
CA THR A 512 -14.81 26.93 -1.62
C THR A 512 -15.68 25.68 -1.57
N VAL A 513 -16.30 25.41 -0.41
CA VAL A 513 -17.25 24.30 -0.26
C VAL A 513 -18.67 24.71 -0.65
N GLY A 514 -19.57 23.74 -0.82
CA GLY A 514 -20.99 24.03 -1.08
C GLY A 514 -21.31 24.59 -2.47
N VAL A 515 -20.31 24.76 -3.35
CA VAL A 515 -20.44 25.28 -4.71
C VAL A 515 -20.17 24.21 -5.78
N PRO A 516 -20.66 24.40 -7.03
CA PRO A 516 -20.27 23.60 -8.19
C PRO A 516 -18.74 23.50 -8.38
N ARG A 517 -18.24 22.43 -9.01
CA ARG A 517 -16.79 22.11 -9.10
C ARG A 517 -15.98 23.24 -9.75
N ASP A 518 -16.53 23.85 -10.79
CA ASP A 518 -15.98 24.98 -11.54
C ASP A 518 -15.90 26.29 -10.73
N GLN A 519 -16.64 26.38 -9.62
CA GLN A 519 -16.67 27.55 -8.72
C GLN A 519 -15.85 27.32 -7.44
N ARG A 520 -15.17 26.17 -7.32
CA ARG A 520 -14.40 25.83 -6.11
C ARG A 520 -13.14 26.67 -5.95
N HIS A 521 -12.58 27.23 -7.03
CA HIS A 521 -11.40 28.11 -7.01
C HIS A 521 -10.30 27.57 -6.09
N GLY A 522 -9.79 26.38 -6.43
CA GLY A 522 -8.90 25.60 -5.57
C GLY A 522 -7.44 26.03 -5.69
N VAL A 523 -6.73 26.07 -4.57
CA VAL A 523 -5.28 26.31 -4.50
C VAL A 523 -4.66 25.26 -3.60
N ALA A 524 -3.48 24.74 -3.96
CA ALA A 524 -2.69 23.86 -3.13
C ALA A 524 -1.18 23.98 -3.40
N THR A 525 -0.39 23.85 -2.35
CA THR A 525 1.04 23.54 -2.44
C THR A 525 1.29 22.23 -1.72
N THR A 526 1.93 21.29 -2.41
CA THR A 526 2.15 19.94 -1.91
C THR A 526 3.58 19.51 -2.22
N THR A 527 4.27 18.97 -1.23
CA THR A 527 5.66 18.51 -1.35
C THR A 527 5.78 17.11 -0.77
N GLU A 528 6.35 16.18 -1.53
CA GLU A 528 6.86 14.91 -1.02
C GLU A 528 8.39 14.95 -1.06
N ARG A 529 9.02 14.44 0.00
CA ARG A 529 10.45 14.19 0.02
C ARG A 529 10.69 12.77 0.51
N TYR A 530 11.29 11.98 -0.34
CA TYR A 530 11.66 10.61 -0.06
C TYR A 530 13.17 10.50 0.13
N ARG A 531 13.61 10.00 1.30
CA ARG A 531 15.01 9.71 1.59
C ARG A 531 15.21 8.25 1.99
N LEU A 532 16.15 7.59 1.33
CA LEU A 532 16.62 6.27 1.69
C LEU A 532 18.14 6.29 1.79
N THR A 533 18.68 6.01 2.96
CA THR A 533 20.13 5.95 3.20
C THR A 533 20.48 4.63 3.86
N GLY A 534 21.65 4.09 3.60
CA GLY A 534 22.07 2.85 4.25
C GLY A 534 23.36 2.29 3.71
N SER A 535 23.65 1.07 4.14
CA SER A 535 24.81 0.29 3.71
C SER A 535 24.92 0.05 2.19
N ARG A 536 23.86 0.29 1.41
CA ARG A 536 23.80 0.11 -0.05
C ARG A 536 23.78 1.41 -0.85
N GLY A 537 23.88 2.56 -0.21
CA GLY A 537 23.89 3.86 -0.88
C GLY A 537 22.86 4.83 -0.31
N CYS A 538 22.58 5.86 -1.11
CA CYS A 538 21.68 6.95 -0.76
C CYS A 538 20.77 7.28 -1.95
N TYR A 539 19.56 7.70 -1.64
CA TYR A 539 18.59 8.26 -2.55
C TYR A 539 17.83 9.37 -1.82
N ASP A 540 17.70 10.55 -2.43
CA ASP A 540 16.92 11.67 -1.91
C ASP A 540 16.22 12.35 -3.10
N ARG A 541 14.90 12.37 -3.10
CA ARG A 541 14.13 13.09 -4.13
C ARG A 541 13.09 13.96 -3.46
N THR A 542 12.96 15.19 -3.95
CA THR A 542 11.92 16.13 -3.54
C THR A 542 11.07 16.46 -4.77
N VAL A 543 9.76 16.29 -4.65
CA VAL A 543 8.76 16.68 -5.66
C VAL A 543 7.83 17.70 -5.04
N THR A 544 7.69 18.87 -5.67
CA THR A 544 6.75 19.92 -5.23
C THR A 544 5.81 20.28 -6.37
N ALA A 545 4.52 20.35 -6.06
CA ALA A 545 3.49 20.87 -6.95
C ALA A 545 2.80 22.09 -6.34
N VAL A 546 2.51 23.08 -7.19
CA VAL A 546 1.79 24.30 -6.84
C VAL A 546 0.67 24.49 -7.87
N GLN A 547 -0.57 24.55 -7.41
CA GLN A 547 -1.78 24.67 -8.24
C GLN A 547 -1.89 23.64 -9.37
N GLY A 548 -1.48 22.40 -9.11
CA GLY A 548 -1.48 21.35 -10.12
C GLY A 548 -0.25 21.38 -11.05
N MET A 549 0.68 22.30 -10.86
CA MET A 549 1.91 22.38 -11.63
C MET A 549 3.11 21.84 -10.86
N LEU A 550 3.86 20.88 -11.41
CA LEU A 550 5.16 20.48 -10.86
C LEU A 550 6.13 21.66 -10.94
N THR A 551 6.58 22.16 -9.80
CA THR A 551 7.51 23.30 -9.68
C THR A 551 8.88 22.90 -9.16
N GLU A 552 9.00 21.70 -8.59
CA GLU A 552 10.28 21.10 -8.20
C GLU A 552 10.24 19.60 -8.46
N ASP A 553 11.28 19.09 -9.11
CA ASP A 553 11.63 17.66 -9.14
C ASP A 553 13.15 17.59 -9.02
N ARG A 554 13.63 17.52 -7.77
CA ARG A 554 15.05 17.56 -7.46
C ARG A 554 15.49 16.23 -6.89
N ASN A 555 16.44 15.61 -7.57
CA ASN A 555 17.21 14.51 -7.02
C ASN A 555 18.46 15.04 -6.31
N ALA A 556 18.79 14.39 -5.20
CA ALA A 556 20.00 14.54 -4.43
C ALA A 556 20.47 13.14 -4.00
N CYS A 557 21.75 13.03 -3.66
CA CYS A 557 22.48 11.77 -3.77
C CYS A 557 22.48 11.20 -5.21
#